data_AF-A0A953EQ57-F1
#
_entry.id   AF-A0A953EQ57-F1
#
_cell.length_a   1.000
_cell.length_b   1.000
_cell.length_c   1.000
_cell.angle_alpha   90.00
_cell.angle_beta   90.00
_cell.angle_gamma   90.00
#
_symmetry.space_group_name_H-M   'P 1'
#
loop_
_entity.id
_entity.type
_entity.pdbx_description
1 polymer ?
#
loop_
_entity_poly.entity_id
_entity_poly.type
_entity_poly.pdbx_seq_one_letter_code
_entity_poly.pdbx_strand_id
1 'polypeptide(L)'
;MTEREVVVAALVVAVAAGLAIGAPWWLSVGSVVAAAVIRRPVVVMAALAVAAGVLGARAEAGLTAPSGRVEGVATLVTDPQPRPGGVVVELRLSGRRFRSFVGEDLSAQLRQAAMGEEVLVRGSVVELDGPWEWRASRHLAGRLRVLAIERVGPGDWWWTAANWVHRTVDSGLGSFDEAERSLFSGILFGDD
;
A
#
# COMPACT_ATOMS: atom_id res chain seq x y z
N MET A 1 28.05 21.02 9.46
CA MET A 1 28.48 19.63 9.16
C MET A 1 29.52 19.70 8.07
N THR A 2 30.60 18.96 8.20
CA THR A 2 31.59 18.78 7.14
C THR A 2 31.14 17.68 6.17
N GLU A 3 31.67 17.66 4.95
CA GLU A 3 31.32 16.66 3.93
C GLU A 3 31.54 15.21 4.43
N ARG A 4 32.61 14.99 5.22
CA ARG A 4 32.89 13.71 5.88
C ARG A 4 31.78 13.31 6.87
N GLU A 5 31.26 14.25 7.64
CA GLU A 5 30.17 13.98 8.58
C GLU A 5 28.87 13.63 7.85
N VAL A 6 28.62 14.22 6.67
CA VAL A 6 27.45 13.87 5.85
C VAL A 6 27.55 12.44 5.32
N VAL A 7 28.72 12.03 4.81
CA VAL A 7 28.94 10.66 4.32
C VAL A 7 28.80 9.64 5.44
N VAL A 8 29.37 9.92 6.62
CA VAL A 8 29.23 9.06 7.79
C VAL A 8 27.76 8.99 8.25
N ALA A 9 27.05 10.12 8.29
CA ALA A 9 25.63 10.15 8.61
C ALA A 9 24.82 9.26 7.65
N ALA A 10 25.05 9.39 6.34
CA ALA A 10 24.36 8.61 5.33
C ALA A 10 24.61 7.10 5.49
N LEU A 11 25.86 6.68 5.73
CA LEU A 11 26.21 5.28 5.99
C LEU A 11 25.53 4.74 7.26
N VAL A 12 25.58 5.50 8.35
CA VAL A 12 24.95 5.09 9.62
C VAL A 12 23.44 4.96 9.46
N VAL A 13 22.80 5.89 8.75
CA VAL A 13 21.36 5.86 8.46
C VAL A 13 20.99 4.65 7.60
N ALA A 14 21.75 4.37 6.54
CA ALA A 14 21.51 3.23 5.67
C ALA A 14 21.64 1.89 6.43
N VAL A 15 22.67 1.74 7.25
CA VAL A 15 22.85 0.56 8.10
C VAL A 15 21.72 0.43 9.13
N ALA A 16 21.35 1.53 9.80
CA ALA A 16 20.28 1.51 10.79
C ALA A 16 18.90 1.16 10.17
N ALA A 17 18.61 1.68 8.98
CA ALA A 17 17.42 1.33 8.22
C ALA A 17 17.39 -0.17 7.86
N GLY A 18 18.52 -0.72 7.39
CA GLY A 18 18.63 -2.14 7.03
C GLY A 18 18.58 -3.10 8.22
N LEU A 19 18.99 -2.65 9.42
CA LEU A 19 18.88 -3.44 10.65
C LEU A 19 17.45 -3.47 11.22
N ALA A 20 16.57 -2.55 10.78
CA ALA A 20 15.15 -2.50 11.14
C ALA A 20 14.88 -2.73 12.65
N ILE A 21 15.67 -2.11 13.53
CA ILE A 21 15.57 -2.32 14.98
C ILE A 21 14.23 -1.74 15.46
N GLY A 22 13.29 -2.63 15.80
CA GLY A 22 11.98 -2.27 16.32
C GLY A 22 12.10 -1.50 17.64
N ALA A 23 11.91 -0.19 17.57
CA ALA A 23 11.86 0.69 18.73
C ALA A 23 10.52 1.43 18.82
N PRO A 24 10.02 1.73 20.04
CA PRO A 24 8.83 2.54 20.22
C PRO A 24 8.94 3.92 19.54
N TRP A 25 7.82 4.44 19.01
CA TRP A 25 7.81 5.72 18.27
C TRP A 25 8.33 6.91 19.08
N TRP A 26 8.15 6.89 20.40
CA TRP A 26 8.59 7.95 21.30
C TRP A 26 10.12 8.08 21.37
N LEU A 27 10.88 7.02 21.09
CA LEU A 27 12.35 7.11 20.99
C LEU A 27 12.79 7.93 19.78
N SER A 28 12.09 7.79 18.64
CA SER A 28 12.34 8.63 17.46
C SER A 28 11.98 10.09 17.72
N VAL A 29 10.86 10.35 18.39
CA VAL A 29 10.48 11.72 18.76
C VAL A 29 11.48 12.32 19.74
N GLY A 30 11.87 11.56 20.77
CA GLY A 30 12.85 11.99 21.76
C GLY A 30 14.23 12.28 21.16
N SER A 31 14.69 11.46 20.21
CA SER A 31 15.98 11.67 19.55
C SER A 31 15.98 12.91 18.65
N VAL A 32 14.88 13.19 17.94
CA VAL A 32 14.72 14.41 17.13
C VAL A 32 14.71 15.65 18.02
N VAL A 33 14.00 15.62 19.16
CA VAL A 33 14.00 16.72 20.13
C VAL A 33 15.41 16.94 20.71
N ALA A 34 16.11 15.86 21.08
CA ALA A 34 17.49 15.96 21.57
C ALA A 34 18.44 16.55 20.51
N ALA A 35 18.28 16.18 19.24
CA ALA A 35 19.04 16.76 18.13
C ALA A 35 18.76 18.26 17.96
N ALA A 36 17.50 18.68 18.07
CA ALA A 36 17.09 20.08 17.96
C ALA A 36 17.60 20.97 19.11
N VAL A 37 17.71 20.40 20.33
CA VAL A 37 18.21 21.10 21.53
C VAL A 37 19.74 21.10 21.60
N ILE A 38 20.39 19.94 21.46
CA ILE A 38 21.85 19.80 21.64
C ILE A 38 22.62 20.34 20.43
N ARG A 39 22.02 20.27 19.22
CA ARG A 39 22.55 20.80 17.95
C ARG A 39 23.99 20.37 17.61
N ARG A 40 24.45 19.25 18.17
CA ARG A 40 25.74 18.65 17.81
C ARG A 40 25.56 17.66 16.66
N PRO A 41 26.49 17.62 15.70
CA PRO A 41 26.37 16.77 14.52
C PRO A 41 26.22 15.28 14.89
N VAL A 42 26.93 14.81 15.92
CA VAL A 42 26.81 13.43 16.42
C VAL A 42 25.39 13.09 16.90
N VAL A 43 24.71 14.04 17.55
CA VAL A 43 23.33 13.85 18.05
C VAL A 43 22.35 13.83 16.89
N VAL A 44 22.55 14.67 15.88
CA VAL A 44 21.74 14.65 14.64
C VAL A 44 21.90 13.31 13.92
N MET A 45 23.13 12.80 13.78
CA MET A 45 23.39 11.49 13.18
C MET A 45 22.70 10.36 13.95
N ALA A 46 22.81 10.35 15.27
CA ALA A 46 22.14 9.36 16.11
C ALA A 46 20.60 9.45 15.98
N ALA A 47 20.04 10.66 15.93
CA ALA A 47 18.60 10.86 15.76
C ALA A 47 18.10 10.34 14.41
N LEU A 48 18.82 10.63 13.33
CA LEU A 48 18.50 10.12 11.99
C LEU A 48 18.61 8.59 11.94
N ALA A 49 19.63 7.99 12.57
CA ALA A 49 19.78 6.54 12.66
C ALA A 49 18.60 5.87 13.38
N VAL A 50 18.20 6.42 14.54
CA VAL A 50 17.04 5.93 15.31
C VAL A 50 15.74 6.09 14.52
N ALA A 51 15.54 7.23 13.85
CA ALA A 51 14.35 7.46 13.03
C ALA A 51 14.28 6.46 11.87
N ALA A 52 15.40 6.27 11.15
CA ALA A 52 15.49 5.35 10.02
C ALA A 52 15.27 3.89 10.43
N GLY A 53 15.87 3.43 11.53
CA GLY A 53 15.66 2.08 12.04
C GLY A 53 14.22 1.83 12.48
N VAL A 54 13.60 2.79 13.18
CA VAL A 54 12.19 2.67 13.61
C VAL A 54 11.22 2.71 12.42
N LEU A 55 11.48 3.55 11.41
CA LEU A 55 10.67 3.61 10.19
C LEU A 55 10.83 2.34 9.36
N GLY A 56 12.05 1.82 9.23
CA GLY A 56 12.33 0.53 8.58
C GLY A 56 11.60 -0.62 9.26
N ALA A 57 11.71 -0.72 10.59
CA ALA A 57 11.00 -1.73 11.37
C ALA A 57 9.47 -1.66 11.21
N ARG A 58 8.91 -0.45 11.14
CA ARG A 58 7.47 -0.26 10.90
C ARG A 58 7.07 -0.68 9.49
N ALA A 59 7.88 -0.36 8.49
CA ALA A 59 7.64 -0.77 7.12
C ALA A 59 7.60 -2.30 7.02
N GLU A 60 8.56 -2.99 7.65
CA GLU A 60 8.60 -4.46 7.69
C GLU A 60 7.44 -5.07 8.49
N ALA A 61 7.10 -4.52 9.65
CA ALA A 61 5.96 -5.00 10.44
C ALA A 61 4.61 -4.87 9.70
N GLY A 62 4.51 -3.92 8.76
CA GLY A 62 3.36 -3.78 7.87
C GLY A 62 3.21 -4.94 6.89
N LEU A 63 4.29 -5.67 6.59
CA LEU A 63 4.33 -6.78 5.64
C LEU A 63 3.94 -8.13 6.25
N THR A 64 3.81 -8.23 7.57
CA THR A 64 3.44 -9.47 8.26
C THR A 64 2.09 -9.34 8.94
N ALA A 65 1.02 -9.87 8.35
CA ALA A 65 -0.28 -9.94 9.00
C ALA A 65 -0.44 -11.24 9.81
N PRO A 66 -1.06 -11.18 11.01
CA PRO A 66 -1.45 -12.39 11.73
C PRO A 66 -2.39 -13.22 10.87
N SER A 67 -2.13 -14.51 10.75
CA SER A 67 -3.04 -15.45 10.09
C SER A 67 -4.28 -15.65 10.95
N GLY A 68 -5.45 -15.77 10.31
CA GLY A 68 -6.71 -15.91 11.04
C GLY A 68 -7.93 -15.46 10.26
N ARG A 69 -9.10 -15.66 10.87
CA ARG A 69 -10.37 -15.18 10.32
C ARG A 69 -10.46 -13.66 10.49
N VAL A 70 -10.95 -13.00 9.46
CA VAL A 70 -11.18 -11.55 9.47
C VAL A 70 -12.54 -11.23 8.88
N GLU A 71 -13.15 -10.20 9.45
CA GLU A 71 -14.41 -9.62 8.99
C GLU A 71 -14.35 -8.12 9.22
N GLY A 72 -14.72 -7.34 8.20
CA GLY A 72 -14.77 -5.89 8.30
C GLY A 72 -14.87 -5.21 6.95
N VAL A 73 -15.03 -3.89 7.00
CA VAL A 73 -15.04 -3.04 5.80
C VAL A 73 -13.60 -2.86 5.33
N ALA A 74 -13.37 -3.21 4.08
CA ALA A 74 -12.11 -3.02 3.37
C ALA A 74 -12.28 -2.03 2.23
N THR A 75 -11.23 -1.28 1.93
CA THR A 75 -11.21 -0.37 0.78
C THR A 75 -10.49 -1.04 -0.39
N LEU A 76 -11.03 -0.93 -1.60
CA LEU A 76 -10.34 -1.34 -2.83
C LEU A 76 -9.15 -0.41 -3.09
N VAL A 77 -7.95 -0.98 -3.19
CA VAL A 77 -6.71 -0.22 -3.42
C VAL A 77 -6.31 -0.21 -4.89
N THR A 78 -6.80 -1.17 -5.67
CA THR A 78 -6.61 -1.24 -7.12
C THR A 78 -7.95 -1.55 -7.75
N ASP A 79 -8.10 -1.20 -9.02
CA ASP A 79 -9.25 -1.66 -9.80
C ASP A 79 -9.24 -3.21 -9.91
N PRO A 80 -10.43 -3.85 -9.95
CA PRO A 80 -10.53 -5.30 -10.11
C PRO A 80 -9.96 -5.78 -11.44
N GLN A 81 -8.88 -6.56 -11.38
CA GLN A 81 -8.22 -7.11 -12.57
C GLN A 81 -8.80 -8.49 -12.92
N PRO A 82 -9.41 -8.66 -14.11
CA PRO A 82 -9.92 -9.96 -14.55
C PRO A 82 -8.78 -10.99 -14.67
N ARG A 83 -9.02 -12.20 -14.18
CA ARG A 83 -8.15 -13.36 -14.37
C ARG A 83 -8.99 -14.60 -14.65
N PRO A 84 -8.45 -15.64 -15.29
CA PRO A 84 -9.19 -16.89 -15.47
C PRO A 84 -9.74 -17.39 -14.13
N GLY A 85 -11.07 -17.58 -14.06
CA GLY A 85 -11.77 -18.05 -12.87
C GLY A 85 -12.15 -16.98 -11.82
N GLY A 86 -11.95 -15.68 -12.09
CA GLY A 86 -12.41 -14.63 -11.18
C GLY A 86 -11.75 -13.26 -11.39
N VAL A 87 -11.58 -12.53 -10.29
CA VAL A 87 -10.93 -11.22 -10.27
C VAL A 87 -9.86 -11.17 -9.18
N VAL A 88 -8.75 -10.51 -9.47
CA VAL A 88 -7.72 -10.17 -8.48
C VAL A 88 -7.93 -8.74 -8.05
N VAL A 89 -8.01 -8.53 -6.75
CA VAL A 89 -8.11 -7.20 -6.14
C VAL A 89 -7.13 -7.07 -5.00
N GLU A 90 -6.67 -5.85 -4.75
CA GLU A 90 -5.93 -5.52 -3.55
C GLU A 90 -6.83 -4.73 -2.60
N LEU A 91 -6.93 -5.20 -1.36
CA LEU A 91 -7.86 -4.70 -0.35
C LEU A 91 -7.09 -4.13 0.84
N ARG A 92 -7.49 -2.96 1.32
CA ARG A 92 -6.99 -2.38 2.56
C ARG A 92 -7.97 -2.67 3.68
N LEU A 93 -7.56 -3.50 4.64
CA LEU A 93 -8.36 -3.85 5.82
C LEU A 93 -7.52 -3.56 7.07
N SER A 94 -8.08 -2.82 8.03
CA SER A 94 -7.39 -2.46 9.28
C SER A 94 -6.01 -1.82 9.04
N GLY A 95 -5.90 -0.96 8.03
CA GLY A 95 -4.67 -0.26 7.66
C GLY A 95 -3.61 -1.08 6.93
N ARG A 96 -3.88 -2.36 6.62
CA ARG A 96 -2.96 -3.27 5.93
C ARG A 96 -3.49 -3.65 4.56
N ARG A 97 -2.61 -3.83 3.58
CA ARG A 97 -2.97 -4.17 2.20
C ARG A 97 -2.85 -5.68 1.98
N PHE A 98 -3.87 -6.29 1.41
CA PHE A 98 -3.94 -7.72 1.15
C PHE A 98 -4.24 -7.96 -0.32
N ARG A 99 -3.57 -8.93 -0.91
CA ARG A 99 -3.94 -9.42 -2.25
C ARG A 99 -5.01 -10.48 -2.12
N SER A 100 -6.07 -10.37 -2.90
CA SER A 100 -7.21 -11.29 -2.82
C SER A 100 -7.58 -11.77 -4.21
N PHE A 101 -7.86 -13.06 -4.32
CA PHE A 101 -8.51 -13.63 -5.48
C PHE A 101 -9.97 -13.92 -5.11
N VAL A 102 -10.89 -13.35 -5.88
CA VAL A 102 -12.32 -13.53 -5.69
C VAL A 102 -12.83 -14.34 -6.87
N GLY A 103 -13.32 -15.55 -6.58
CA GLY A 103 -13.83 -16.46 -7.60
C GLY A 103 -15.05 -15.89 -8.35
N GLU A 104 -15.35 -16.45 -9.51
CA GLU A 104 -16.42 -15.98 -10.39
C GLU A 104 -17.76 -15.75 -9.67
N ASP A 105 -18.16 -16.69 -8.81
CA ASP A 105 -19.42 -16.66 -8.04
C ASP A 105 -19.60 -15.38 -7.20
N LEU A 106 -18.49 -14.82 -6.71
CA LEU A 106 -18.46 -13.64 -5.85
C LEU A 106 -18.02 -12.38 -6.60
N SER A 107 -17.38 -12.55 -7.76
CA SER A 107 -16.79 -11.47 -8.54
C SER A 107 -17.82 -10.52 -9.17
N ALA A 108 -19.06 -10.97 -9.36
CA ALA A 108 -20.12 -10.16 -9.99
C ALA A 108 -20.30 -8.81 -9.28
N GLN A 109 -20.17 -8.79 -7.97
CA GLN A 109 -20.26 -7.55 -7.17
C GLN A 109 -19.07 -6.63 -7.38
N LEU A 110 -17.90 -7.16 -7.73
CA LEU A 110 -16.68 -6.40 -7.94
C LEU A 110 -16.53 -5.86 -9.36
N ARG A 111 -17.20 -6.43 -10.38
CA ARG A 111 -17.02 -6.00 -11.79
C ARG A 111 -17.31 -4.51 -12.04
N GLN A 112 -18.16 -3.91 -11.20
CA GLN A 112 -18.51 -2.49 -11.28
C GLN A 112 -17.89 -1.67 -10.14
N ALA A 113 -17.10 -2.31 -9.28
CA ALA A 113 -16.42 -1.63 -8.20
C ALA A 113 -15.16 -0.94 -8.74
N ALA A 114 -14.86 0.22 -8.20
CA ALA A 114 -13.69 1.00 -8.55
C ALA A 114 -12.74 1.13 -7.36
N MET A 115 -11.48 1.46 -7.65
CA MET A 115 -10.51 1.86 -6.66
C MET A 115 -11.11 2.93 -5.71
N GLY A 116 -10.86 2.76 -4.43
CA GLY A 116 -11.36 3.63 -3.37
C GLY A 116 -12.75 3.28 -2.85
N GLU A 117 -13.50 2.37 -3.48
CA GLU A 117 -14.79 1.91 -2.94
C GLU A 117 -14.63 1.01 -1.71
N GLU A 118 -15.68 1.00 -0.87
CA GLU A 118 -15.74 0.20 0.33
C GLU A 118 -16.53 -1.09 0.12
N VAL A 119 -15.94 -2.19 0.57
CA VAL A 119 -16.50 -3.53 0.50
C VAL A 119 -16.45 -4.20 1.86
N LEU A 120 -17.56 -4.79 2.30
CA LEU A 120 -17.61 -5.66 3.47
C LEU A 120 -17.04 -7.02 3.05
N VAL A 121 -15.99 -7.46 3.74
CA VAL A 121 -15.30 -8.70 3.40
C VAL A 121 -15.27 -9.62 4.60
N ARG A 122 -15.59 -10.89 4.37
CA ARG A 122 -15.41 -11.98 5.34
C ARG A 122 -14.50 -13.02 4.74
N GLY A 123 -13.50 -13.46 5.50
CA GLY A 123 -12.50 -14.39 4.97
C GLY A 123 -11.45 -14.80 5.98
N SER A 124 -10.32 -15.28 5.46
CA SER A 124 -9.15 -15.62 6.26
C SER A 124 -7.87 -15.07 5.64
N VAL A 125 -7.04 -14.45 6.47
CA VAL A 125 -5.70 -14.02 6.10
C VAL A 125 -4.77 -15.22 6.15
N VAL A 126 -4.06 -15.44 5.05
CA VAL A 126 -2.98 -16.42 4.91
C VAL A 126 -1.72 -15.72 4.41
N GLU A 127 -0.58 -16.35 4.61
CA GLU A 127 0.68 -15.83 4.08
C GLU A 127 0.62 -15.78 2.54
N LEU A 128 1.21 -14.73 1.97
CA LEU A 128 1.27 -14.57 0.52
C LEU A 128 2.57 -15.19 0.00
N ASP A 129 2.42 -16.27 -0.77
CA ASP A 129 3.56 -16.89 -1.46
C ASP A 129 4.12 -15.93 -2.52
N GLY A 130 5.45 -15.82 -2.59
CA GLY A 130 6.16 -15.08 -3.63
C GLY A 130 7.42 -14.36 -3.14
N PRO A 131 8.24 -13.85 -4.07
CA PRO A 131 9.46 -13.11 -3.74
C PRO A 131 9.19 -11.97 -2.78
N TRP A 132 10.07 -11.78 -1.80
CA TRP A 132 9.95 -10.72 -0.81
C TRP A 132 9.92 -9.35 -1.46
N GLU A 133 10.77 -9.12 -2.46
CA GLU A 133 10.95 -7.83 -3.14
C GLU A 133 9.65 -7.37 -3.81
N TRP A 134 8.94 -8.29 -4.45
CA TRP A 134 7.66 -8.00 -5.10
C TRP A 134 6.54 -7.70 -4.10
N ARG A 135 6.52 -8.40 -2.96
CA ARG A 135 5.54 -8.14 -1.88
C ARG A 135 5.83 -6.82 -1.17
N ALA A 136 7.10 -6.54 -0.90
CA ALA A 136 7.57 -5.34 -0.23
C ALA A 136 7.31 -4.08 -1.07
N SER A 137 7.59 -4.11 -2.37
CA SER A 137 7.34 -2.96 -3.25
C SER A 137 5.87 -2.57 -3.31
N ARG A 138 4.96 -3.56 -3.25
CA ARG A 138 3.51 -3.36 -3.22
C ARG A 138 2.91 -3.20 -1.82
N HIS A 139 3.74 -3.27 -0.77
CA HIS A 139 3.34 -3.20 0.64
C HIS A 139 2.24 -4.21 1.02
N LEU A 140 2.33 -5.43 0.49
CA LEU A 140 1.34 -6.48 0.75
C LEU A 140 1.65 -7.22 2.05
N ALA A 141 0.72 -7.14 3.00
CA ALA A 141 0.78 -7.79 4.30
C ALA A 141 0.48 -9.30 4.25
N GLY A 142 -0.14 -9.76 3.16
CA GLY A 142 -0.53 -11.15 2.99
C GLY A 142 -1.58 -11.36 1.90
N ARG A 143 -2.13 -12.58 1.86
CA ARG A 143 -3.23 -12.97 0.99
C ARG A 143 -4.50 -13.05 1.81
N LEU A 144 -5.58 -12.43 1.35
CA LEU A 144 -6.90 -12.57 1.96
C LEU A 144 -7.72 -13.54 1.11
N ARG A 145 -8.05 -14.71 1.68
CA ARG A 145 -8.97 -15.67 1.08
C ARG A 145 -10.40 -15.22 1.39
N VAL A 146 -11.07 -14.70 0.38
CA VAL A 146 -12.43 -14.15 0.48
C VAL A 146 -13.44 -15.30 0.49
N LEU A 147 -14.31 -15.30 1.51
CA LEU A 147 -15.45 -16.23 1.63
C LEU A 147 -16.77 -15.53 1.28
N ALA A 148 -16.88 -14.25 1.58
CA ALA A 148 -17.99 -13.40 1.18
C ALA A 148 -17.48 -11.97 0.97
N ILE A 149 -18.08 -11.28 0.00
CA ILE A 149 -17.80 -9.88 -0.29
C ILE A 149 -19.08 -9.16 -0.69
N GLU A 150 -19.26 -7.96 -0.17
CA GLU A 150 -20.41 -7.12 -0.44
C GLU A 150 -20.01 -5.66 -0.65
N ARG A 151 -20.55 -4.97 -1.67
CA ARG A 151 -20.32 -3.52 -1.83
C ARG A 151 -21.12 -2.77 -0.77
N VAL A 152 -20.44 -1.91 0.00
CA VAL A 152 -21.05 -1.11 1.06
C VAL A 152 -21.36 0.28 0.55
N GLY A 153 -20.45 0.89 -0.22
CA GLY A 153 -20.70 2.22 -0.74
C GLY A 153 -19.52 2.84 -1.48
N PRO A 154 -19.74 4.03 -2.05
CA PRO A 154 -18.65 4.87 -2.50
C PRO A 154 -17.79 5.22 -1.29
N GLY A 155 -16.47 5.04 -1.38
CA GLY A 155 -15.57 5.50 -0.32
C GLY A 155 -15.49 7.03 -0.29
N ASP A 156 -14.34 7.56 0.10
CA ASP A 156 -14.19 9.01 0.27
C ASP A 156 -14.52 9.82 -1.00
N TRP A 157 -14.95 11.07 -0.81
CA TRP A 157 -15.44 11.93 -1.89
C TRP A 157 -14.38 12.19 -2.98
N TRP A 158 -13.10 12.22 -2.63
CA TRP A 158 -12.01 12.42 -3.59
C TRP A 158 -11.83 11.22 -4.51
N TRP A 159 -12.05 9.99 -4.02
CA TRP A 159 -12.08 8.80 -4.86
C TRP A 159 -13.24 8.86 -5.84
N THR A 160 -14.39 9.29 -5.36
CA THR A 160 -15.57 9.47 -6.21
C THR A 160 -15.32 10.49 -7.33
N ALA A 161 -14.66 11.61 -7.00
CA ALA A 161 -14.29 12.63 -7.98
C ALA A 161 -13.25 12.11 -8.99
N ALA A 162 -12.21 11.41 -8.54
CA ALA A 162 -11.20 10.81 -9.41
C ALA A 162 -11.83 9.80 -10.38
N ASN A 163 -12.69 8.91 -9.87
CA ASN A 163 -13.39 7.91 -10.67
C ASN A 163 -14.40 8.55 -11.63
N TRP A 164 -14.98 9.71 -11.29
CA TRP A 164 -15.81 10.48 -12.21
C TRP A 164 -14.99 11.04 -13.38
N VAL A 165 -13.80 11.61 -13.12
CA VAL A 165 -12.89 12.07 -14.18
C VAL A 165 -12.50 10.89 -15.08
N HIS A 166 -12.09 9.77 -14.50
CA HIS A 166 -11.70 8.57 -15.26
C HIS A 166 -12.83 8.10 -16.18
N ARG A 167 -14.05 7.94 -15.65
CA ARG A 167 -15.23 7.54 -16.44
C ARG A 167 -15.59 8.56 -17.52
N THR A 168 -15.41 9.85 -17.26
CA THR A 168 -15.70 10.90 -18.22
C THR A 168 -14.71 10.86 -19.39
N VAL A 169 -13.42 10.67 -19.09
CA VAL A 169 -12.38 10.49 -20.11
C VAL A 169 -12.65 9.23 -20.91
N ASP A 170 -12.87 8.09 -20.24
CA ASP A 170 -13.12 6.80 -20.89
C ASP A 170 -14.36 6.86 -21.82
N SER A 171 -15.45 7.50 -21.36
CA SER A 171 -16.63 7.74 -22.18
C SER A 171 -16.33 8.61 -23.40
N GLY A 172 -15.44 9.60 -23.26
CA GLY A 172 -14.98 10.45 -24.36
C GLY A 172 -14.12 9.70 -25.39
N LEU A 173 -13.45 8.62 -24.98
CA LEU A 173 -12.68 7.74 -25.87
C LEU A 173 -13.54 6.72 -26.61
N GLY A 174 -14.87 6.76 -26.47
CA GLY A 174 -15.78 5.84 -27.16
C GLY A 174 -15.68 5.87 -28.68
N SER A 175 -15.12 6.93 -29.28
CA SER A 175 -14.89 7.05 -30.72
C SER A 175 -13.57 6.45 -31.21
N PHE A 176 -12.65 6.09 -30.31
CA PHE A 176 -11.33 5.56 -30.66
C PHE A 176 -11.41 4.05 -30.86
N ASP A 177 -10.48 3.49 -31.63
CA ASP A 177 -10.32 2.03 -31.65
C ASP A 177 -9.73 1.52 -30.32
N GLU A 178 -9.77 0.21 -30.08
CA GLU A 178 -9.33 -0.37 -28.81
C GLU A 178 -7.82 -0.15 -28.54
N ALA A 179 -7.01 -0.13 -29.58
CA ALA A 179 -5.56 0.05 -29.46
C ALA A 179 -5.23 1.51 -29.12
N GLU A 180 -5.90 2.47 -29.77
CA GLU A 180 -5.78 3.90 -29.50
C GLU A 180 -6.32 4.27 -28.12
N ARG A 181 -7.45 3.67 -27.71
CA ARG A 181 -8.01 3.86 -26.36
C ARG A 181 -7.01 3.41 -25.29
N SER A 182 -6.44 2.20 -25.44
CA SER A 182 -5.44 1.65 -24.53
C SER A 182 -4.15 2.47 -24.50
N LEU A 183 -3.66 2.91 -25.66
CA LEU A 183 -2.47 3.78 -25.74
C LEU A 183 -2.72 5.12 -25.03
N PHE A 184 -3.86 5.75 -25.30
CA PHE A 184 -4.19 7.06 -24.77
C PHE A 184 -4.46 7.03 -23.26
N SER A 185 -5.18 6.01 -22.78
CA SER A 185 -5.39 5.81 -21.34
C SER A 185 -4.08 5.51 -20.62
N GLY A 186 -3.18 4.71 -21.21
CA GLY A 186 -1.85 4.45 -20.66
C GLY A 186 -0.97 5.70 -20.55
N ILE A 187 -1.09 6.64 -21.49
CA ILE A 187 -0.37 7.93 -21.41
C ILE A 187 -0.94 8.83 -20.32
N LEU A 188 -2.26 8.85 -20.14
CA LEU A 188 -2.95 9.73 -19.19
C LEU A 188 -2.90 9.24 -17.74
N PHE A 189 -3.11 7.95 -17.54
CA PHE A 189 -3.28 7.34 -16.22
C PHE A 189 -2.09 6.46 -15.81
N GLY A 190 -1.22 6.10 -16.76
CA GLY A 190 -0.17 5.11 -16.55
C GLY A 190 -0.63 3.70 -16.92
N ASP A 191 0.33 2.80 -17.14
CA ASP A 191 0.09 1.36 -17.24
C ASP A 191 0.22 0.77 -15.82
N ASP A 192 -0.76 -0.03 -15.40
CA ASP A 192 -0.99 -0.43 -13.99
C ASP A 192 -0.58 -1.90 -13.71
#